data_AF-G3R8G6-F1
#
_entry.id   AF-G3R8G6-F1
#
_cell.length_a   1.000
_cell.length_b   1.000
_cell.length_c   1.000
_cell.angle_alpha   90.00
_cell.angle_beta   90.00
_cell.angle_gamma   90.00
#
_symmetry.space_group_name_H-M   'P 1'
#
loop_
_entity.id
_entity.type
_entity.pdbx_description
1 polymer ?
#
loop_
_entity_poly.entity_id
_entity_poly.type
_entity_poly.pdbx_seq_one_letter_code
_entity_poly.pdbx_strand_id
1 'polypeptide(L)'
;MDALSEANGTFALNLLKKLGENNSNNLFFSPVSISSALAMVFMGAKGNTAAQMSQALCFSKIGGEDGDIHRGFQSLLVAINRTDTEYVLRTANGLFGEKSYDFLTGFTDSCGEFYQATIKQLDFVNDTEKSTTRVNSWVADKTKGENILLFYFDNILNSFIVSSLQNCQI
;
A
#
# COMPACT_ATOMS: atom_id res chain seq x y z
N MET A 1 -14.54 -17.76 -4.55
CA MET A 1 -13.88 -16.58 -3.95
C MET A 1 -12.57 -16.39 -4.69
N ASP A 2 -12.24 -15.17 -5.12
CA ASP A 2 -10.96 -14.89 -5.77
C ASP A 2 -9.79 -15.20 -4.83
N ALA A 3 -8.74 -15.84 -5.34
CA ALA A 3 -7.56 -16.25 -4.57
C ALA A 3 -6.90 -15.07 -3.83
N LEU A 4 -6.91 -13.89 -4.45
CA LEU A 4 -6.42 -12.66 -3.81
C LEU A 4 -7.27 -12.25 -2.60
N SER A 5 -8.59 -12.40 -2.67
CA SER A 5 -9.48 -12.08 -1.54
C SER A 5 -9.24 -13.02 -0.37
N GLU A 6 -8.99 -14.30 -0.63
CA GLU A 6 -8.66 -15.28 0.41
C GLU A 6 -7.31 -14.97 1.07
N ALA A 7 -6.29 -14.64 0.27
CA ALA A 7 -4.99 -14.23 0.79
C ALA A 7 -5.08 -12.95 1.62
N ASN A 8 -5.75 -11.92 1.12
CA ASN A 8 -5.98 -10.67 1.86
C ASN A 8 -6.77 -10.90 3.15
N GLY A 9 -7.78 -11.78 3.13
CA GLY A 9 -8.55 -12.14 4.33
C GLY A 9 -7.69 -12.88 5.37
N THR A 10 -6.86 -13.83 4.92
CA THR A 10 -5.94 -14.56 5.81
C THR A 10 -4.90 -13.63 6.42
N PHE A 11 -4.29 -12.76 5.59
CA PHE A 11 -3.36 -11.73 6.04
C PHE A 11 -4.01 -10.79 7.06
N ALA A 12 -5.24 -10.32 6.80
CA ALA A 12 -5.98 -9.44 7.70
C ALA A 12 -6.17 -10.06 9.09
N LEU A 13 -6.58 -11.33 9.15
CA LEU A 13 -6.80 -12.03 10.41
C LEU A 13 -5.50 -12.27 11.18
N ASN A 14 -4.42 -12.61 10.47
CA ASN A 14 -3.10 -12.78 11.08
C ASN A 14 -2.57 -11.46 11.62
N LEU A 15 -2.73 -10.37 10.87
CA LEU A 15 -2.33 -9.03 11.31
C LEU A 15 -3.17 -8.55 12.50
N LEU A 16 -4.50 -8.75 12.48
CA LEU A 16 -5.38 -8.42 13.60
C LEU A 16 -4.94 -9.11 14.88
N LYS A 17 -4.66 -10.43 14.82
CA LYS A 17 -4.16 -11.19 15.97
C LYS A 17 -2.87 -10.60 16.50
N LYS A 18 -1.92 -10.28 15.61
CA LYS A 18 -0.62 -9.70 15.98
C LYS A 18 -0.72 -8.31 16.59
N LEU A 19 -1.58 -7.45 16.05
CA LEU A 19 -1.80 -6.10 16.58
C LEU A 19 -2.60 -6.09 17.89
N GLY A 20 -3.47 -7.10 18.09
CA GLY A 20 -4.25 -7.28 19.31
C GLY A 20 -3.50 -8.03 20.42
N GLU A 21 -2.34 -8.62 20.15
CA GLU A 21 -1.51 -9.28 21.17
C GLU A 21 -1.16 -8.27 22.28
N ASN A 22 -1.66 -8.51 23.48
CA ASN A 22 -1.44 -7.67 24.68
C ASN A 22 -2.01 -6.24 24.58
N ASN A 23 -2.99 -5.99 23.70
CA ASN A 23 -3.63 -4.69 23.56
C ASN A 23 -5.15 -4.80 23.76
N SER A 24 -5.65 -4.18 24.83
CA SER A 24 -7.08 -4.14 25.16
C SER A 24 -7.78 -2.86 24.64
N ASN A 25 -7.06 -2.00 23.93
CA ASN A 25 -7.62 -0.77 23.37
C ASN A 25 -8.32 -1.03 22.04
N ASN A 26 -9.07 -0.03 21.57
CA ASN A 26 -9.67 -0.06 20.25
C ASN A 26 -8.61 -0.23 19.16
N LEU A 27 -8.85 -1.16 18.24
CA LEU A 27 -7.98 -1.43 17.10
C LEU A 27 -8.77 -1.23 15.81
N PHE A 28 -8.26 -0.35 14.94
CA PHE A 28 -8.85 -0.05 13.64
C PHE A 28 -7.74 0.05 12.59
N PHE A 29 -7.90 -0.67 11.47
CA PHE A 29 -6.97 -0.63 10.35
C PHE A 29 -7.66 -1.10 9.06
N SER A 30 -7.08 -0.77 7.90
CA SER A 30 -7.49 -1.31 6.61
C SER A 30 -6.51 -2.39 6.13
N PRO A 31 -6.90 -3.68 6.12
CA PRO A 31 -6.04 -4.74 5.61
C PRO A 31 -5.72 -4.60 4.12
N VAL A 32 -6.70 -4.18 3.30
CA VAL A 32 -6.50 -4.01 1.85
C VAL A 32 -5.49 -2.91 1.57
N SER A 33 -5.51 -1.84 2.36
CA SER A 33 -4.54 -0.75 2.23
C SER A 33 -3.11 -1.22 2.54
N ILE A 34 -2.93 -1.91 3.66
CA ILE A 34 -1.61 -2.43 4.05
C ILE A 34 -1.12 -3.47 3.03
N SER A 35 -2.01 -4.37 2.60
CA SER A 35 -1.67 -5.43 1.64
C SER A 35 -1.27 -4.86 0.28
N SER A 36 -1.98 -3.87 -0.25
CA SER A 36 -1.63 -3.23 -1.53
C SER A 36 -0.31 -2.45 -1.46
N ALA A 37 -0.05 -1.73 -0.36
CA ALA A 37 1.23 -1.08 -0.15
C ALA A 37 2.39 -2.08 -0.12
N LEU A 38 2.26 -3.17 0.64
CA LEU A 38 3.28 -4.21 0.70
C LEU A 38 3.40 -5.01 -0.60
N ALA A 39 2.33 -5.16 -1.37
CA ALA A 39 2.35 -5.82 -2.67
C ALA A 39 3.07 -4.97 -3.74
N MET A 40 3.03 -3.63 -3.64
CA MET A 40 3.91 -2.75 -4.44
C MET A 40 5.39 -2.95 -4.06
N VAL A 41 5.71 -3.07 -2.78
CA VAL A 41 7.09 -3.36 -2.34
C VAL A 41 7.54 -4.75 -2.81
N PHE A 42 6.64 -5.74 -2.75
CA PHE A 42 6.89 -7.12 -3.20
C PHE A 42 7.24 -7.18 -4.70
N MET A 43 6.63 -6.34 -5.53
CA MET A 43 6.94 -6.22 -6.96
C MET A 43 8.42 -5.89 -7.24
N GLY A 44 9.04 -5.08 -6.37
CA GLY A 44 10.46 -4.73 -6.46
C GLY A 44 11.40 -5.70 -5.72
N ALA A 45 10.86 -6.58 -4.88
CA ALA A 45 11.64 -7.50 -4.06
C ALA A 45 12.18 -8.70 -4.86
N LYS A 46 13.32 -9.24 -4.44
CA LYS A 46 13.92 -10.44 -5.04
C LYS A 46 14.46 -11.39 -3.97
N GLY A 47 14.73 -12.63 -4.35
CA GLY A 47 15.35 -13.64 -3.49
C GLY A 47 14.61 -13.85 -2.17
N ASN A 48 15.35 -13.89 -1.07
CA ASN A 48 14.79 -14.16 0.27
C ASN A 48 13.78 -13.10 0.71
N THR A 49 13.98 -11.82 0.33
CA THR A 49 13.03 -10.75 0.65
C THR A 49 11.69 -11.00 -0.01
N ALA A 50 11.67 -11.34 -1.31
CA ALA A 50 10.43 -11.69 -2.01
C ALA A 50 9.75 -12.91 -1.38
N ALA A 51 10.52 -13.95 -1.03
CA ALA A 51 9.98 -15.15 -0.41
C ALA A 51 9.30 -14.87 0.95
N GLN A 52 9.94 -14.09 1.81
CA GLN A 52 9.40 -13.71 3.12
C GLN A 52 8.14 -12.85 2.98
N MET A 53 8.14 -11.90 2.04
CA MET A 53 6.98 -11.06 1.77
C MET A 53 5.80 -11.88 1.24
N SER A 54 6.04 -12.78 0.28
CA SER A 54 5.01 -13.67 -0.26
C SER A 54 4.41 -14.56 0.83
N GLN A 55 5.22 -15.07 1.76
CA GLN A 55 4.75 -15.84 2.90
C GLN A 55 3.90 -14.98 3.86
N ALA A 56 4.38 -13.81 4.25
CA ALA A 56 3.69 -12.93 5.20
C ALA A 56 2.34 -12.43 4.64
N LEU A 57 2.30 -12.07 3.36
CA LEU A 57 1.09 -11.62 2.66
C LEU A 57 0.16 -12.76 2.23
N CYS A 58 0.54 -14.01 2.52
CA CYS A 58 -0.21 -15.21 2.15
C CYS A 58 -0.37 -15.40 0.63
N PHE A 59 0.53 -14.82 -0.19
CA PHE A 59 0.54 -14.96 -1.65
C PHE A 59 1.10 -16.30 -2.13
N SER A 60 1.80 -17.04 -1.27
CA SER A 60 2.37 -18.36 -1.61
C SER A 60 1.32 -19.36 -2.08
N LYS A 61 0.04 -19.17 -1.71
CA LYS A 61 -1.09 -19.99 -2.15
C LYS A 61 -1.63 -19.63 -3.54
N ILE A 62 -1.23 -18.48 -4.10
CA ILE A 62 -1.66 -17.97 -5.40
C ILE A 62 -0.68 -18.41 -6.51
N GLY A 63 0.43 -19.09 -6.17
CA GLY A 63 1.44 -19.55 -7.11
C GLY A 63 1.02 -20.77 -7.93
N GLY A 64 0.32 -20.54 -9.04
CA GLY A 64 -0.09 -21.53 -10.05
C GLY A 64 -0.57 -20.85 -11.34
N GLU A 65 -1.23 -21.60 -12.24
CA GLU A 65 -1.80 -21.11 -13.52
C GLU A 65 -2.89 -20.02 -13.35
N ASP A 66 -3.33 -19.74 -12.11
CA ASP A 66 -4.52 -18.93 -11.77
C ASP A 66 -4.29 -17.43 -11.51
N GLY A 67 -3.10 -16.89 -11.84
CA GLY A 67 -3.00 -15.47 -12.18
C GLY A 67 -1.95 -14.64 -11.45
N ASP A 68 -1.62 -13.53 -12.10
CA ASP A 68 -0.72 -12.49 -11.61
C ASP A 68 -1.38 -11.74 -10.43
N ILE A 69 -0.80 -11.87 -9.22
CA ILE A 69 -1.30 -11.20 -8.01
C ILE A 69 -1.47 -9.69 -8.20
N HIS A 70 -0.62 -9.07 -9.03
CA HIS A 70 -0.67 -7.64 -9.31
C HIS A 70 -1.89 -7.29 -10.18
N ARG A 71 -2.25 -8.14 -11.14
CA ARG A 71 -3.52 -8.01 -11.89
C ARG A 71 -4.74 -8.21 -11.00
N GLY A 72 -4.63 -9.09 -10.01
CA GLY A 72 -5.65 -9.23 -8.96
C GLY A 72 -5.86 -7.91 -8.22
N PHE A 73 -4.77 -7.26 -7.76
CA PHE A 73 -4.85 -5.95 -7.11
C PHE A 73 -5.38 -4.86 -8.05
N GLN A 74 -4.98 -4.87 -9.31
CA GLN A 74 -5.49 -3.94 -10.32
C GLN A 74 -7.02 -4.03 -10.44
N SER A 75 -7.53 -5.25 -10.59
CA SER A 75 -8.97 -5.49 -10.72
C SER A 75 -9.72 -5.06 -9.46
N LEU A 76 -9.17 -5.39 -8.28
CA LEU A 76 -9.73 -5.00 -6.99
C LEU A 76 -9.76 -3.47 -6.83
N LEU A 77 -8.66 -2.77 -7.11
CA LEU A 77 -8.56 -1.32 -6.95
C LEU A 77 -9.47 -0.58 -7.94
N VAL A 78 -9.59 -1.07 -9.18
CA VAL A 78 -10.56 -0.56 -10.15
C VAL A 78 -11.99 -0.74 -9.64
N ALA A 79 -12.33 -1.91 -9.11
CA ALA A 79 -13.66 -2.19 -8.57
C ALA A 79 -13.99 -1.31 -7.35
N ILE A 80 -13.01 -1.07 -6.48
CA ILE A 80 -13.18 -0.21 -5.30
C ILE A 80 -13.35 1.27 -5.70
N ASN A 81 -12.60 1.74 -6.69
CA ASN A 81 -12.62 3.13 -7.15
C ASN A 81 -13.76 3.49 -8.11
N ARG A 82 -14.74 2.59 -8.28
CA ARG A 82 -15.94 2.85 -9.09
C ARG A 82 -16.70 4.07 -8.57
N THR A 83 -17.19 4.89 -9.48
CA THR A 83 -17.96 6.09 -9.17
C THR A 83 -19.46 5.94 -9.42
N ASP A 84 -19.87 4.81 -9.99
CA ASP A 84 -21.26 4.47 -10.30
C ASP A 84 -21.92 3.64 -9.18
N THR A 85 -21.68 4.07 -7.93
CA THR A 85 -22.16 3.43 -6.70
C THR A 85 -22.93 4.41 -5.85
N GLU A 86 -23.79 3.91 -4.95
CA GLU A 86 -24.55 4.74 -4.00
C GLU A 86 -23.71 5.26 -2.83
N TYR A 87 -22.50 4.72 -2.65
CA TYR A 87 -21.52 5.13 -1.63
C TYR A 87 -20.30 5.77 -2.27
N VAL A 88 -19.51 6.50 -1.49
CA VAL A 88 -18.21 7.01 -1.93
C VAL A 88 -17.12 6.19 -1.25
N LEU A 89 -16.45 5.36 -2.04
CA LEU A 89 -15.24 4.64 -1.61
C LEU A 89 -14.10 5.01 -2.55
N ARG A 90 -12.95 5.36 -2.00
CA ARG A 90 -11.78 5.75 -2.77
C ARG A 90 -10.53 5.16 -2.19
N THR A 91 -9.62 4.77 -3.07
CA THR A 91 -8.27 4.36 -2.74
C THR A 91 -7.26 5.21 -3.48
N ALA A 92 -6.13 5.47 -2.83
CA ALA A 92 -5.02 6.18 -3.44
C ALA A 92 -3.70 5.54 -3.00
N ASN A 93 -2.89 5.19 -3.99
CA ASN A 93 -1.57 4.60 -3.80
C ASN A 93 -0.48 5.63 -4.16
N GLY A 94 0.57 5.69 -3.36
CA GLY A 94 1.67 6.62 -3.51
C GLY A 94 3.01 5.95 -3.25
N LEU A 95 3.98 6.26 -4.10
CA LEU A 95 5.36 5.82 -4.00
C LEU A 95 6.26 7.05 -3.96
N PHE A 96 6.92 7.29 -2.83
CA PHE A 96 7.79 8.45 -2.65
C PHE A 96 9.20 7.97 -2.39
N GLY A 97 10.10 8.21 -3.34
CA GLY A 97 11.49 7.80 -3.26
C GLY A 97 12.43 8.98 -3.12
N GLU A 98 13.63 8.73 -2.60
CA GLU A 98 14.70 9.72 -2.61
C GLU A 98 15.14 10.06 -4.05
N LYS A 99 15.29 11.35 -4.34
CA LYS A 99 15.57 11.90 -5.67
C LYS A 99 16.94 11.52 -6.23
N SER A 100 17.88 11.16 -5.37
CA SER A 100 19.22 10.73 -5.79
C SER A 100 19.28 9.28 -6.28
N TYR A 101 18.20 8.50 -6.15
CA TYR A 101 18.12 7.13 -6.69
C TYR A 101 17.37 7.08 -8.01
N ASP A 102 17.93 6.37 -8.99
CA ASP A 102 17.25 6.04 -10.24
C ASP A 102 16.39 4.79 -10.06
N PHE A 103 15.06 4.96 -10.11
CA PHE A 103 14.15 3.82 -10.11
C PHE A 103 14.13 3.14 -11.47
N LEU A 104 14.05 1.80 -11.46
CA LEU A 104 13.85 1.04 -12.68
C LEU A 104 12.49 1.41 -13.30
N THR A 105 12.51 1.83 -14.57
CA THR A 105 11.31 2.25 -15.29
C THR A 105 10.24 1.15 -15.30
N GLY A 106 10.64 -0.11 -15.54
CA GLY A 106 9.69 -1.24 -15.50
C GLY A 106 9.01 -1.44 -14.15
N PHE A 107 9.68 -1.09 -13.04
CA PHE A 107 9.09 -1.13 -11.70
C PHE A 107 8.09 0.02 -11.51
N THR A 108 8.47 1.25 -11.85
CA THR A 108 7.56 2.41 -11.71
C THR A 108 6.34 2.31 -12.62
N ASP A 109 6.52 1.80 -13.84
CA ASP A 109 5.44 1.59 -14.80
C ASP A 109 4.46 0.54 -14.27
N SER A 110 4.98 -0.59 -13.76
CA SER A 110 4.15 -1.64 -13.17
C SER A 110 3.41 -1.16 -11.92
N CYS A 111 4.03 -0.33 -11.08
CA CYS A 111 3.33 0.30 -9.94
C CYS A 111 2.21 1.23 -10.41
N GLY A 112 2.43 2.01 -11.46
CA GLY A 112 1.41 2.86 -12.07
C GLY A 112 0.25 2.04 -12.65
N GLU A 113 0.56 0.99 -13.41
CA GLU A 113 -0.42 0.14 -14.10
C GLU A 113 -1.28 -0.67 -13.12
N PHE A 114 -0.65 -1.40 -12.21
CA PHE A 114 -1.37 -2.36 -11.35
C PHE A 114 -1.98 -1.71 -10.11
N TYR A 115 -1.44 -0.59 -9.64
CA TYR A 115 -1.88 0.03 -8.39
C TYR A 115 -2.39 1.46 -8.55
N GLN A 116 -2.38 2.04 -9.76
CA GLN A 116 -2.71 3.46 -9.98
C GLN A 116 -1.84 4.37 -9.08
N ALA A 117 -0.60 3.95 -8.83
CA ALA A 117 0.27 4.61 -7.88
C ALA A 117 0.79 5.95 -8.42
N THR A 118 0.76 6.99 -7.59
CA THR A 118 1.49 8.22 -7.85
C THR A 118 2.94 8.05 -7.43
N ILE A 119 3.87 8.06 -8.39
CA ILE A 119 5.31 8.01 -8.11
C ILE A 119 5.90 9.43 -8.05
N LYS A 120 6.65 9.74 -6.99
CA LYS A 120 7.38 10.99 -6.85
C LYS A 120 8.77 10.76 -6.26
N GLN A 121 9.73 11.48 -6.79
CA GLN A 121 11.05 11.62 -6.18
C GLN A 121 11.09 12.90 -5.33
N LEU A 122 11.50 12.78 -4.08
CA LEU A 122 11.60 13.85 -3.08
C LEU A 122 13.01 13.88 -2.49
N ASP A 123 13.36 14.97 -1.82
CA ASP A 123 14.70 15.16 -1.22
C ASP A 123 14.67 14.74 0.26
N PHE A 124 14.58 13.45 0.52
CA PHE A 124 14.61 12.92 1.89
C PHE A 124 15.98 13.08 2.54
N VAL A 125 17.06 13.13 1.76
CA VAL A 125 18.44 13.27 2.26
C VAL A 125 18.75 14.70 2.72
N ASN A 126 18.43 15.72 1.92
CA ASN A 126 18.81 17.10 2.24
C ASN A 126 17.65 17.96 2.78
N ASP A 127 16.39 17.53 2.57
CA ASP A 127 15.19 18.30 2.94
C ASP A 127 14.07 17.39 3.44
N THR A 128 14.37 16.60 4.48
CA THR A 128 13.48 15.58 5.04
C THR A 128 12.14 16.18 5.50
N GLU A 129 12.15 17.32 6.18
CA GLU A 129 10.95 17.95 6.73
C GLU A 129 9.98 18.40 5.63
N LYS A 130 10.49 19.04 4.57
CA LYS A 130 9.68 19.44 3.42
C LYS A 130 9.17 18.23 2.65
N SER A 131 9.99 17.19 2.51
CA SER A 131 9.57 15.94 1.86
C SER A 131 8.44 15.27 2.64
N THR A 132 8.55 15.15 3.97
CA THR A 132 7.49 14.67 4.85
C THR A 132 6.23 15.52 4.75
N THR A 133 6.36 16.85 4.77
CA THR A 133 5.23 17.78 4.58
C THR A 133 4.54 17.56 3.23
N ARG A 134 5.33 17.29 2.17
CA ARG A 134 4.79 17.04 0.83
C ARG A 134 4.03 15.73 0.75
N VAL A 135 4.51 14.67 1.40
CA VAL A 135 3.77 13.39 1.48
C VAL A 135 2.50 13.57 2.29
N ASN A 136 2.58 14.17 3.49
CA ASN A 136 1.41 14.47 4.33
C ASN A 136 0.34 15.28 3.58
N SER A 137 0.76 16.30 2.83
CA SER A 137 -0.15 17.12 2.03
C SER A 137 -0.82 16.31 0.92
N TRP A 138 -0.09 15.39 0.28
CA TRP A 138 -0.66 14.49 -0.72
C TRP A 138 -1.67 13.51 -0.10
N VAL A 139 -1.36 12.98 1.08
CA VAL A 139 -2.27 12.10 1.84
C VAL A 139 -3.55 12.85 2.17
N ALA A 140 -3.44 14.04 2.77
CA ALA A 140 -4.59 14.87 3.14
C ALA A 140 -5.46 15.25 1.92
N ASP A 141 -4.85 15.55 0.77
CA ASP A 141 -5.56 15.77 -0.48
C ASP A 141 -6.39 14.54 -0.90
N LYS A 142 -5.78 13.34 -0.82
CA LYS A 142 -6.43 12.09 -1.22
C LYS A 142 -7.50 11.61 -0.24
N THR A 143 -7.41 11.99 1.03
CA THR A 143 -8.39 11.67 2.08
C THR A 143 -9.44 12.77 2.28
N LYS A 144 -9.48 13.80 1.41
CA LYS A 144 -10.38 14.97 1.53
C LYS A 144 -10.27 15.69 2.89
N GLY A 145 -9.07 15.78 3.43
CA GLY A 145 -8.81 16.51 4.68
C GLY A 145 -9.09 15.72 5.95
N GLU A 146 -9.39 14.42 5.88
CA GLU A 146 -9.30 13.57 7.06
C GLU A 146 -7.84 13.52 7.52
N ASN A 147 -7.62 13.94 8.77
CA ASN A 147 -6.32 13.99 9.44
C ASN A 147 -5.78 12.57 9.73
N ILE A 148 -5.59 11.75 8.70
CA ILE A 148 -4.82 10.52 8.79
C ILE A 148 -3.35 10.93 8.75
N LEU A 149 -2.82 11.35 9.91
CA LEU A 149 -1.41 11.63 10.09
C LEU A 149 -0.63 10.31 9.92
N LEU A 150 -0.14 10.06 8.71
CA LEU A 150 0.68 8.89 8.38
C LEU A 150 2.06 8.93 9.05
N PHE A 151 2.46 10.08 9.61
CA PHE A 151 3.83 10.36 10.06
C PHE A 151 3.97 10.52 11.57
N TYR A 152 3.22 9.72 12.34
CA TYR A 152 3.63 9.39 13.72
C TYR A 152 4.53 8.13 13.77
N PHE A 153 5.22 7.81 12.65
CA PHE A 153 6.33 6.87 12.64
C PHE A 153 7.64 7.66 12.68
N ASP A 154 8.03 8.09 13.88
CA ASP A 154 9.40 8.49 14.14
C ASP A 154 10.33 7.34 13.70
N ASN A 155 11.09 7.54 12.62
CA ASN A 155 12.22 6.73 12.14
C ASN A 155 12.00 5.57 11.15
N ILE A 156 10.90 5.52 10.38
CA ILE A 156 10.80 4.49 9.31
C ILE A 156 10.96 5.12 7.91
N LEU A 157 12.20 5.02 7.43
CA LEU A 157 12.71 5.16 6.05
C LEU A 157 13.09 6.57 5.58
N ASN A 158 14.38 6.91 5.77
CA ASN A 158 15.06 8.08 5.19
C ASN A 158 15.22 8.01 3.65
N SER A 159 14.52 7.12 2.93
CA SER A 159 14.76 6.91 1.49
C SER A 159 13.55 6.47 0.66
N PHE A 160 12.48 5.93 1.27
CA PHE A 160 11.38 5.35 0.51
C PHE A 160 10.09 5.22 1.34
N ILE A 161 8.97 5.68 0.80
CA ILE A 161 7.66 5.62 1.45
C ILE A 161 6.64 5.04 0.47
N VAL A 162 5.92 4.02 0.93
CA VAL A 162 4.74 3.50 0.23
C VAL A 162 3.52 3.83 1.06
N SER A 163 2.57 4.56 0.47
CA SER A 163 1.28 4.81 1.08
C SER A 163 0.18 4.18 0.23
N SER A 164 -0.73 3.50 0.90
CA SER A 164 -2.05 3.19 0.37
C SER A 164 -3.05 3.73 1.36
N LEU A 165 -4.12 4.33 0.84
CA LEU A 165 -5.21 4.90 1.63
C LEU A 165 -6.53 4.33 1.12
N GLN A 166 -7.47 4.06 2.01
CA GLN A 166 -8.86 3.82 1.66
C GLN A 166 -9.71 4.78 2.48
N ASN A 167 -10.54 5.60 1.82
CA ASN A 167 -11.53 6.45 2.48
C ASN A 167 -12.94 6.05 2.02
N CYS A 168 -13.84 5.82 2.98
CA CYS A 168 -15.25 5.53 2.78
C CYS A 168 -16.08 6.68 3.37
N GLN A 169 -16.85 7.38 2.54
CA GLN A 169 -17.90 8.29 3.00
C GLN A 169 -19.25 7.61 2.75
N ILE A 170 -19.97 7.33 3.84
CA ILE A 170 -21.34 6.81 3.85
C ILE A 170 -22.31 8.00 3.85
#